data_AF-A3D0K3-F1
#
_entry.id   AF-A3D0K3-F1
#
_cell.length_a   1.000
_cell.length_b   1.000
_cell.length_c   1.000
_cell.angle_alpha   90.00
_cell.angle_beta   90.00
_cell.angle_gamma   90.00
#
_symmetry.space_group_name_H-M   'P 1'
#
loop_
_entity.id
_entity.type
_entity.pdbx_description
1 polymer ?
#
loop_
_entity_poly.entity_id
_entity_poly.type
_entity_poly.pdbx_seq_one_letter_code
_entity_poly.pdbx_strand_id
1 'polypeptide(L)' 'MLLKGEATLEFEQDEPVTLTPGDYLTIVPHQKHRVASTSNSSETLWLAVFYD' A
#
# COMPACT_ATOMS: atom_id res chain seq x y z
N MET A 1 6.31 -2.53 -0.81
CA MET A 1 6.07 -3.88 -0.27
C MET A 1 5.63 -3.78 1.17
N LEU A 2 4.60 -4.54 1.56
CA LEU A 2 4.17 -4.64 2.96
C LEU A 2 5.02 -5.68 3.70
N LEU A 3 5.61 -5.30 4.83
CA LEU A 3 6.48 -6.18 5.62
C LEU A 3 5.73 -6.83 6.81
N LYS A 4 4.73 -6.14 7.37
CA LYS A 4 3.96 -6.58 8.54
C LYS A 4 2.60 -5.87 8.53
N GLY A 5 1.59 -6.52 9.10
CA GLY A 5 0.24 -5.98 9.22
C GLY A 5 -0.58 -6.18 7.95
N GLU A 6 -1.49 -5.26 7.69
CA GLU A 6 -2.38 -5.22 6.52
C GLU A 6 -2.64 -3.76 6.17
N ALA A 7 -2.86 -3.45 4.90
CA ALA A 7 -3.30 -2.13 4.51
C ALA A 7 -4.14 -2.13 3.25
N THR A 8 -5.05 -1.17 3.13
CA THR A 8 -5.76 -0.90 1.88
C THR A 8 -5.29 0.43 1.30
N LEU A 9 -4.87 0.41 0.03
CA LEU A 9 -4.56 1.60 -0.76
C LEU A 9 -5.75 1.93 -1.65
N GLU A 10 -6.09 3.21 -1.71
CA GLU A 10 -7.08 3.74 -2.66
C GLU A 10 -6.39 4.65 -3.66
N PHE A 11 -6.80 4.53 -4.92
CA PHE A 11 -6.33 5.36 -6.03
C PHE A 11 -7.50 6.22 -6.55
N GLU A 12 -7.20 7.33 -7.22
CA GLU A 12 -8.25 8.27 -7.68
C GLU A 12 -9.20 7.66 -8.74
N GLN A 13 -8.74 6.69 -9.52
CA GLN A 13 -9.49 6.10 -10.64
C GLN A 13 -9.55 4.56 -10.62
N ASP A 14 -9.01 3.91 -9.58
CA ASP A 14 -8.96 2.45 -9.49
C ASP A 14 -9.67 1.96 -8.22
N GLU A 15 -10.07 0.69 -8.23
CA GLU A 15 -10.61 0.02 -7.05
C GLU A 15 -9.57 -0.05 -5.92
N PRO A 16 -10.00 -0.03 -4.64
CA PRO A 16 -9.10 -0.19 -3.52
C PRO A 16 -8.35 -1.53 -3.58
N VAL A 17 -7.06 -1.49 -3.25
CA VAL A 17 -6.18 -2.67 -3.22
C VAL A 17 -5.76 -2.96 -1.79
N THR A 18 -6.11 -4.16 -1.30
CA THR A 18 -5.65 -4.66 0.01
C THR A 18 -4.35 -5.42 -0.14
N LEU A 19 -3.38 -5.10 0.73
CA LEU A 19 -2.06 -5.71 0.80
C LEU A 19 -1.91 -6.49 2.11
N THR A 20 -1.32 -7.66 2.01
CA THR A 20 -0.86 -8.51 3.11
C THR A 20 0.67 -8.63 3.09
N PRO A 21 1.31 -9.16 4.15
CA PRO A 21 2.77 -9.21 4.20
C PRO A 21 3.37 -9.99 3.02
N GLY A 22 4.31 -9.36 2.32
CA GLY A 22 4.90 -9.86 1.09
C GLY A 22 4.33 -9.21 -0.19
N ASP A 23 3.10 -8.69 -0.13
CA ASP A 23 2.50 -8.02 -1.28
C ASP A 23 3.19 -6.68 -1.57
N TYR A 24 3.24 -6.35 -2.85
CA TYR A 24 3.70 -5.06 -3.33
C TYR A 24 2.96 -4.67 -4.60
N LEU A 25 2.96 -3.37 -4.86
CA LEU A 25 2.51 -2.80 -6.12
C LEU A 25 3.47 -1.69 -6.51
N THR A 26 3.50 -1.39 -7.80
CA THR A 26 4.20 -0.23 -8.35
C THR A 26 3.21 0.91 -8.47
N ILE A 27 3.55 2.05 -7.89
CA ILE A 27 2.82 3.31 -8.05
C ILE A 27 3.56 4.10 -9.11
N VAL A 28 2.92 4.33 -10.26
CA VAL A 28 3.57 5.07 -11.35
C VAL A 28 3.66 6.56 -11.01
N PRO A 29 4.60 7.32 -11.60
CA PRO A 29 4.70 8.76 -11.37
C PRO A 29 3.36 9.47 -11.57
N HIS A 30 3.08 10.44 -10.69
CA HIS A 30 1.85 11.24 -10.67
C HIS A 30 0.54 10.46 -10.43
N GLN A 31 0.61 9.17 -10.08
CA GLN A 31 -0.58 8.42 -9.67
C GLN A 31 -0.99 8.81 -8.26
N LYS A 32 -2.13 9.51 -8.13
CA LYS A 32 -2.68 9.88 -6.83
C LYS A 32 -3.21 8.66 -6.10
N HIS A 33 -2.75 8.49 -4.87
CA HIS A 33 -3.13 7.39 -4.00
C HIS A 33 -3.14 7.85 -2.54
N ARG A 34 -3.84 7.11 -1.69
CA ARG A 34 -3.79 7.28 -0.23
C ARG A 34 -3.92 5.93 0.47
N VAL A 35 -3.41 5.85 1.70
CA VAL A 35 -3.72 4.74 2.60
C VAL A 35 -5.12 4.95 3.16
N ALA A 36 -6.05 4.07 2.80
CA ALA A 36 -7.43 4.11 3.26
C ALA A 36 -7.59 3.46 4.64
N SER A 37 -6.85 2.37 4.88
CA SER A 37 -6.86 1.67 6.17
C SER A 37 -5.54 0.94 6.44
N THR A 38 -5.29 0.65 7.71
CA THR A 38 -4.20 -0.21 8.18
C THR A 38 -4.74 -1.18 9.24
N SER A 39 -3.96 -2.21 9.59
CA SER A 39 -4.37 -3.21 10.59
C SER A 39 -4.73 -2.56 11.93
N ASN A 40 -5.88 -2.94 12.49
CA ASN A 40 -6.34 -2.49 13.82
C ASN A 40 -5.72 -3.30 14.97
N SER A 41 -5.14 -4.47 14.68
CA SER A 41 -4.61 -5.40 15.69
C SER A 41 -3.09 -5.39 15.79
N SER A 42 -2.41 -4.81 14.80
CA SER A 42 -0.95 -4.82 14.74
C SER A 42 -0.41 -3.61 13.97
N GLU A 43 0.85 -3.29 14.25
CA GLU A 43 1.59 -2.28 13.49
C GLU A 43 1.68 -2.68 12.01
N THR A 44 1.54 -1.71 11.13
CA THR A 44 1.70 -1.90 9.69
C THR A 44 3.02 -1.28 9.23
N LEU A 45 3.93 -2.12 8.72
CA LEU A 45 5.28 -1.71 8.30
C LEU A 45 5.45 -1.88 6.79
N TRP A 46 6.04 -0.88 6.14
CA TRP A 46 6.22 -0.83 4.70
C TRP A 46 7.69 -0.59 4.33
N LEU A 47 8.09 -1.15 3.20
CA LEU A 47 9.29 -0.72 2.47
C LEU A 47 8.88 -0.05 1.16
N ALA A 48 9.20 1.23 1.05
CA ALA A 48 9.06 2.00 -0.19
C ALA A 48 10.45 2.13 -0.85
N VAL A 49 10.54 1.71 -2.11
CA VAL A 49 11.74 1.84 -2.93
C VAL A 49 11.39 2.72 -4.11
N PHE A 50 12.15 3.78 -4.30
CA PHE A 50 12.07 4.65 -5.47
C PHE A 50 13.20 4.23 -6.42
N TYR A 51 12.83 3.88 -7.65
CA TYR A 51 13.72 3.42 -8.70
C TYR A 51 13.32 4.06 -10.03
N ASP A 52 14.28 4.17 -10.94
CA ASP A 52 14.12 4.73 -12.30
C ASP A 52 13.79 3.64 -13.34
#